data_AF-A0A6V7M4R4-F1
#
_entry.id   AF-A0A6V7M4R4-F1
#
_cell.length_a   1.000
_cell.length_b   1.000
_cell.length_c   1.000
_cell.angle_alpha   90.00
_cell.angle_beta   90.00
_cell.angle_gamma   90.00
#
_symmetry.space_group_name_H-M   'P 1'
#
loop_
_entity.id
_entity.type
_entity.pdbx_description
1 polymer ?
#
loop_
_entity_poly.entity_id
_entity_poly.type
_entity_poly.pdbx_seq_one_letter_code
_entity_poly.pdbx_strand_id
1 'polypeptide(L)'
;ASSPACTELETIVMNWLGKMIGLPEDFLHCPGGSGGGVIQTTASEATLVCLLAARTRAIRAVQETDPDRSPAEINSRLVAYCSDQ
;
A
#
# COMPACT_ATOMS: atom_id res chain seq x y z
N ALA A 1 -7.61 2.63 23.57
CA ALA A 1 -9.01 2.90 23.19
C ALA A 1 -9.05 3.14 21.68
N SER A 2 -9.96 2.50 20.96
CA SER A 2 -10.19 2.81 19.53
C SER A 2 -11.28 3.88 19.44
N SER A 3 -11.14 4.86 18.52
CA SER A 3 -12.10 5.93 18.29
C SER A 3 -12.66 5.81 16.86
N PRO A 4 -13.90 5.31 16.69
CA PRO A 4 -14.48 5.09 15.36
C PRO A 4 -14.52 6.37 14.52
N ALA A 5 -14.83 7.50 15.15
CA ALA A 5 -14.90 8.81 14.50
C ALA A 5 -13.56 9.24 13.89
N CYS A 6 -12.43 8.85 14.48
CA CYS A 6 -11.11 9.17 13.92
C CYS A 6 -10.89 8.48 12.58
N THR A 7 -11.17 7.18 12.49
CA THR A 7 -11.01 6.40 11.25
C THR A 7 -12.01 6.82 10.18
N GLU A 8 -13.28 7.08 10.56
CA GLU A 8 -14.30 7.55 9.62
C GLU A 8 -13.97 8.92 9.04
N LEU A 9 -13.53 9.86 9.89
CA LEU A 9 -13.14 11.20 9.44
C LEU A 9 -11.93 11.14 8.50
N GLU A 10 -10.92 10.34 8.84
CA GLU A 10 -9.75 10.14 7.98
C GLU A 10 -10.15 9.63 6.59
N THR A 11 -11.04 8.64 6.53
CA THR A 11 -11.58 8.08 5.28
C THR A 11 -12.21 9.16 4.40
N ILE A 12 -13.06 10.02 4.99
CA ILE A 12 -13.75 11.10 4.26
C ILE A 12 -12.76 12.16 3.77
N VAL A 13 -11.86 12.61 4.63
CA VAL A 13 -10.88 13.65 4.31
C VAL A 13 -9.91 13.17 3.22
N MET A 14 -9.47 11.91 3.28
CA MET A 14 -8.61 11.33 2.24
C MET A 14 -9.33 11.20 0.90
N ASN A 15 -10.64 10.91 0.89
CA ASN A 15 -11.44 10.94 -0.33
C ASN A 15 -11.54 12.35 -0.92
N TRP A 16 -11.75 13.38 -0.10
CA TRP A 16 -11.75 14.76 -0.57
C TRP A 16 -10.40 15.15 -1.17
N LEU A 17 -9.30 14.82 -0.49
CA LEU A 17 -7.96 15.06 -1.00
C LEU A 17 -7.74 14.40 -2.35
N GLY A 18 -8.03 13.10 -2.48
CA GLY A 18 -7.87 12.36 -3.72
C GLY A 18 -8.65 12.97 -4.88
N LYS A 19 -9.89 13.40 -4.64
CA LYS A 19 -10.71 14.13 -5.63
C LYS A 19 -10.12 15.48 -6.01
N MET A 20 -9.61 16.25 -5.04
CA MET A 20 -9.00 17.57 -5.30
C MET A 20 -7.75 17.49 -6.19
N ILE A 21 -6.96 16.43 -6.06
CA ILE A 21 -5.76 16.21 -6.90
C ILE A 21 -6.03 15.33 -8.13
N GLY A 22 -7.29 14.98 -8.39
CA GLY A 22 -7.70 14.24 -9.59
C GLY A 22 -7.21 12.78 -9.65
N LEU A 23 -7.08 12.11 -8.50
CA LEU A 23 -6.73 10.68 -8.49
C LEU A 23 -7.87 9.82 -9.07
N PRO A 24 -7.54 8.70 -9.75
CA PRO A 24 -8.53 7.70 -10.16
C PRO A 24 -9.37 7.18 -9.00
N GLU A 25 -10.59 6.73 -9.29
CA GLU A 25 -11.53 6.20 -8.28
C GLU A 25 -10.98 4.98 -7.53
N ASP A 26 -10.05 4.22 -8.13
CA ASP A 26 -9.37 3.08 -7.50
C ASP A 26 -8.55 3.48 -6.25
N PHE A 27 -8.20 4.76 -6.09
CA PHE A 27 -7.52 5.27 -4.90
C PHE A 27 -8.48 5.82 -3.84
N LEU A 28 -9.78 5.89 -4.12
CA LEU A 28 -10.78 6.41 -3.20
C LEU A 28 -11.43 5.26 -2.40
N HIS A 29 -11.85 5.58 -1.18
CA HIS A 29 -12.70 4.72 -0.37
C HIS A 29 -14.10 4.65 -0.98
N CYS A 30 -14.29 3.71 -1.91
CA CYS A 30 -15.56 3.44 -2.60
C CYS A 30 -16.21 2.15 -2.08
N PRO A 31 -17.56 2.08 -1.99
CA PRO A 31 -18.25 0.84 -1.64
C PRO A 31 -17.89 -0.29 -2.62
N GLY A 32 -17.35 -1.40 -2.10
CA GLY A 32 -16.90 -2.53 -2.92
C GLY A 32 -15.53 -2.34 -3.59
N GLY A 33 -14.88 -1.19 -3.40
CA GLY A 33 -13.50 -0.95 -3.81
C GLY A 33 -12.49 -1.63 -2.90
N SER A 34 -11.26 -1.83 -3.41
CA SER A 34 -10.14 -2.40 -2.63
C SER A 34 -9.06 -1.38 -2.28
N GLY A 35 -9.21 -0.13 -2.73
CA GLY A 35 -8.29 0.97 -2.45
C GLY A 35 -8.79 1.94 -1.38
N GLY A 36 -8.06 3.05 -1.24
CA GLY A 36 -8.31 4.08 -0.25
C GLY A 36 -7.05 4.82 0.17
N GLY A 37 -7.22 5.93 0.88
CA GLY A 37 -6.13 6.74 1.44
C GLY A 37 -6.02 6.63 2.95
N VAL A 38 -4.79 6.75 3.47
CA VAL A 38 -4.46 6.76 4.89
C VAL A 38 -3.45 7.86 5.17
N ILE A 39 -3.52 8.51 6.33
CA ILE A 39 -2.57 9.50 6.79
C ILE A 39 -1.36 8.77 7.40
N GLN A 40 -0.17 9.04 6.87
CA GLN A 40 1.10 8.54 7.40
C GLN A 40 1.87 9.70 8.05
N THR A 41 2.75 9.39 9.00
CA THR A 41 3.54 10.43 9.69
C THR A 41 4.55 11.08 8.76
N THR A 42 5.17 10.33 7.84
CA THR A 42 6.10 10.86 6.86
C THR A 42 5.97 10.18 5.49
N ALA A 43 6.46 10.85 4.44
CA ALA A 43 6.58 10.25 3.11
C ALA A 43 7.57 9.08 3.07
N SER A 44 8.63 9.11 3.89
CA SER A 44 9.60 8.02 4.01
C SER A 44 8.96 6.75 4.55
N GLU A 45 8.11 6.87 5.58
CA GLU A 45 7.33 5.75 6.11
C GLU A 45 6.32 5.22 5.10
N ALA A 46 5.59 6.11 4.41
CA ALA A 46 4.66 5.70 3.35
C ALA A 46 5.37 4.90 2.25
N THR A 47 6.58 5.33 1.85
CA THR A 47 7.40 4.64 0.85
C THR A 47 7.87 3.27 1.36
N LEU A 48 8.31 3.18 2.61
CA LEU A 48 8.71 1.92 3.24
C LEU A 48 7.53 0.94 3.33
N VAL A 49 6.35 1.40 3.76
CA VAL A 49 5.13 0.59 3.84
C VAL A 49 4.75 0.06 2.46
N CYS A 50 4.82 0.91 1.42
CA CYS A 50 4.59 0.51 0.04
C CYS A 50 5.56 -0.60 -0.40
N LEU A 51 6.87 -0.44 -0.14
CA LEU A 51 7.88 -1.44 -0.47
C LEU A 51 7.66 -2.77 0.25
N LEU A 52 7.28 -2.75 1.53
CA LEU A 52 6.98 -3.95 2.31
C LEU A 52 5.74 -4.69 1.79
N ALA A 53 4.69 -3.95 1.42
CA ALA A 53 3.49 -4.52 0.80
C ALA A 53 3.81 -5.15 -0.57
N ALA A 54 4.58 -4.45 -1.41
CA ALA A 54 5.01 -4.94 -2.71
C ALA A 54 5.88 -6.21 -2.60
N ARG A 55 6.88 -6.20 -1.70
CA ARG A 55 7.72 -7.36 -1.37
C ARG A 55 6.89 -8.56 -0.95
N THR A 56 5.92 -8.36 -0.05
CA THR A 56 5.06 -9.43 0.45
C THR A 56 4.20 -10.02 -0.66
N ARG A 57 3.63 -9.16 -1.52
CA ARG A 57 2.87 -9.60 -2.71
C ARG A 57 3.75 -10.39 -3.68
N ALA A 58 4.97 -9.92 -3.96
CA ALA A 58 5.89 -10.61 -4.86
C ALA A 58 6.31 -11.99 -4.35
N ILE A 59 6.61 -12.10 -3.04
CA ILE A 59 6.94 -13.38 -2.41
C ILE A 59 5.76 -14.36 -2.54
N ARG A 60 4.53 -13.92 -2.21
CA ARG A 60 3.34 -14.76 -2.33
C ARG A 60 3.10 -15.25 -3.75
N ALA A 61 3.23 -14.36 -4.74
CA ALA A 61 3.06 -14.73 -6.15
C ALA A 61 4.06 -15.82 -6.60
N VAL A 62 5.31 -15.76 -6.14
CA VAL A 62 6.29 -16.82 -6.45
C VAL A 62 5.92 -18.12 -5.73
N GLN A 63 5.51 -18.06 -4.46
CA GLN A 63 5.12 -19.24 -3.70
C GLN A 63 3.85 -19.91 -4.25
N GLU A 64 2.96 -19.18 -4.92
CA GLU A 64 1.82 -19.76 -5.64
C GLU A 64 2.27 -20.67 -6.80
N THR A 65 3.41 -20.37 -7.42
CA THR A 65 3.97 -21.16 -8.53
C THR A 65 5.00 -22.20 -8.08
N ASP A 66 5.73 -21.95 -6.99
CA ASP A 66 6.80 -22.79 -6.45
C ASP A 66 6.72 -22.79 -4.91
N PRO A 67 5.85 -23.63 -4.32
CA PRO A 67 5.55 -23.61 -2.88
C PRO A 67 6.74 -23.99 -1.98
N ASP A 68 7.67 -24.78 -2.49
CA ASP A 68 8.81 -25.29 -1.71
C ASP A 68 9.92 -24.23 -1.53
N ARG A 69 9.85 -23.16 -2.32
CA ARG A 69 10.85 -22.10 -2.29
C ARG A 69 10.73 -21.22 -1.06
N SER A 70 11.86 -21.03 -0.37
CA SER A 70 11.86 -20.24 0.87
C SER A 70 11.62 -18.74 0.59
N PRO A 71 10.82 -18.04 1.43
CA PRO A 71 10.63 -16.59 1.32
C PRO A 71 11.92 -15.79 1.35
N ALA A 72 12.92 -16.25 2.10
CA ALA A 72 14.22 -15.59 2.22
C ALA A 72 15.01 -15.63 0.91
N GLU A 73 14.99 -16.78 0.21
CA GLU A 73 15.64 -16.93 -1.09
C GLU A 73 14.94 -16.14 -2.19
N ILE A 74 13.60 -16.06 -2.16
CA ILE A 74 12.86 -15.19 -3.09
C ILE A 74 13.24 -13.74 -2.84
N ASN A 75 13.25 -13.32 -1.57
CA ASN A 75 13.56 -11.96 -1.19
C ASN A 75 14.98 -11.52 -1.58
N SER A 76 15.98 -12.41 -1.50
CA SER A 76 17.36 -12.08 -1.88
C SER A 76 17.54 -11.81 -3.38
N ARG A 77 16.54 -12.16 -4.20
CA ARG A 77 16.51 -11.92 -5.64
C ARG A 77 15.65 -10.73 -6.05
N LEU A 78 14.94 -10.10 -5.12
CA LEU A 78 14.12 -8.91 -5.41
C LEU A 78 15.01 -7.68 -5.58
N VAL A 79 14.67 -6.84 -6.57
CA VAL A 79 15.33 -5.57 -6.84
C VAL A 79 14.27 -4.49 -6.97
N ALA A 80 14.47 -3.35 -6.31
CA ALA A 80 13.65 -2.16 -6.45
C ALA A 80 14.45 -1.07 -7.17
N TYR A 81 13.75 -0.16 -7.85
CA TYR A 81 14.34 0.93 -8.61
C TYR A 81 13.78 2.27 -8.15
N CYS A 82 14.60 3.31 -8.22
CA CYS A 82 14.21 4.71 -8.01
C CYS A 82 15.00 5.61 -8.97
N SER A 83 14.61 6.87 -9.08
CA SER A 83 15.40 7.87 -9.81
C SER A 83 16.72 8.15 -9.09
N ASP A 84 17.69 8.71 -9.83
CA ASP A 84 18.96 9.24 -9.32
C ASP A 84 18.89 10.71 -8.83
N GLN A 85 17.70 11.31 -8.84
CA GLN A 85 17.44 12.71 -8.50
C GLN A 85 17.38 12.93 -6.99
#